data_AF-A0A1F5MIG1-F1
#
_entry.id   AF-A0A1F5MIG1-F1
#
_cell.length_a   1.000
_cell.length_b   1.000
_cell.length_c   1.000
_cell.angle_alpha   90.00
_cell.angle_beta   90.00
_cell.angle_gamma   90.00
#
_symmetry.space_group_name_H-M   'P 1'
#
loop_
_entity.id
_entity.type
_entity.pdbx_description
1 polymer ?
#
loop_
_entity_poly.entity_id
_entity_poly.type
_entity_poly.pdbx_seq_one_letter_code
_entity_poly.pdbx_strand_id
1 'polypeptide(L)' 'MNVVLTFFGIVFVLGGFMMFFRPTMEFMIRLTNSMKGIHTKITSVTVWTYRISGVLAVLFGLFLLMGSGVIGT' A
#
# COMPACT_ATOMS: atom_id res chain seq x y z
N MET A 1 23.18 -12.31 0.11
CA MET A 1 22.27 -11.63 1.08
C MET A 1 21.68 -10.35 0.52
N ASN A 2 22.46 -9.47 -0.14
CA ASN A 2 21.92 -8.23 -0.73
C ASN A 2 20.79 -8.44 -1.75
N VAL A 3 20.93 -9.36 -2.71
CA VAL A 3 19.89 -9.58 -3.74
C VAL A 3 18.52 -9.92 -3.14
N VAL A 4 18.51 -10.68 -2.05
CA VAL A 4 17.27 -11.08 -1.35
C VAL A 4 16.64 -9.87 -0.65
N LEU A 5 17.44 -9.05 0.04
CA LEU A 5 16.98 -7.81 0.67
C LEU A 5 16.45 -6.80 -0.35
N THR A 6 17.13 -6.64 -1.48
CA THR A 6 16.70 -5.76 -2.57
C THR A 6 15.38 -6.23 -3.18
N PHE A 7 15.22 -7.55 -3.40
CA PHE A 7 13.97 -8.13 -3.89
C PHE A 7 12.80 -7.86 -2.93
N PHE A 8 12.96 -8.13 -1.64
CA PHE A 8 11.93 -7.83 -0.65
C PHE A 8 11.64 -6.32 -0.54
N GLY A 9 12.66 -5.48 -0.60
CA GLY A 9 12.51 -4.02 -0.62
C GLY A 9 11.63 -3.55 -1.78
N ILE A 10 11.89 -4.02 -3.01
CA ILE A 10 11.08 -3.69 -4.19
C ILE A 10 9.63 -4.17 -4.03
N VAL A 11 9.44 -5.39 -3.55
CA VAL A 11 8.09 -5.96 -3.33
C VAL A 11 7.30 -5.15 -2.30
N PHE A 12 7.94 -4.71 -1.21
CA PHE A 12 7.29 -3.88 -0.19
C PHE A 12 6.97 -2.47 -0.68
N VAL A 13 7.86 -1.86 -1.48
CA VAL A 13 7.60 -0.55 -2.09
C VAL A 13 6.44 -0.64 -3.09
N LEU A 14 6.47 -1.61 -4.01
CA LEU A 14 5.39 -1.80 -4.98
C LEU A 14 4.06 -2.18 -4.31
N GLY A 15 4.09 -3.13 -3.37
CA GLY A 15 2.90 -3.54 -2.61
C GLY A 15 2.31 -2.41 -1.78
N GLY A 16 3.15 -1.62 -1.11
CA GLY A 16 2.74 -0.42 -0.38
C GLY A 16 2.12 0.63 -1.31
N PHE A 17 2.69 0.83 -2.50
CA PHE A 17 2.15 1.76 -3.51
C PHE A 17 0.76 1.31 -4.02
N MET A 18 0.57 0.01 -4.26
CA MET A 18 -0.73 -0.54 -4.67
C MET A 18 -1.83 -0.36 -3.62
N MET A 19 -1.49 -0.34 -2.32
CA MET A 19 -2.48 -0.09 -1.25
C MET A 19 -3.11 1.31 -1.32
N PHE A 20 -2.43 2.30 -1.91
CA PHE A 20 -3.01 3.64 -2.10
C PHE A 20 -4.12 3.68 -3.16
N PHE A 21 -4.18 2.72 -4.08
CA PHE A 21 -5.22 2.63 -5.12
C PHE A 21 -6.49 1.89 -4.65
N ARG A 22 -6.42 1.11 -3.57
CA ARG A 22 -7.59 0.42 -3.00
C ARG A 22 -8.72 1.37 -2.58
N PRO A 23 -8.45 2.49 -1.87
CA PRO A 23 -9.47 3.48 -1.57
C PRO A 23 -10.18 4.04 -2.81
N THR A 24 -9.45 4.18 -3.93
CA THR A 24 -10.02 4.63 -5.20
C THR A 24 -10.96 3.58 -5.79
N MET A 25 -10.60 2.29 -5.75
CA MET A 25 -11.51 1.21 -6.15
C MET A 25 -12.74 1.13 -5.25
N GLU A 26 -12.57 1.28 -3.94
CA GLU A 26 -13.68 1.35 -2.98
C GLU A 26 -14.63 2.54 -3.25
N PHE A 27 -14.08 3.68 -3.68
CA PHE A 27 -14.87 4.83 -4.12
C PHE A 27 -15.64 4.56 -5.43
N MET A 28 -15.02 3.90 -6.41
CA MET A 28 -15.72 3.47 -7.63
C MET A 28 -16.85 2.47 -7.33
N ILE A 29 -16.63 1.54 -6.40
CA ILE A 29 -17.66 0.59 -5.93
C ILE A 29 -18.80 1.35 -5.24
N ARG A 30 -18.51 2.37 -4.42
CA ARG A 30 -19.53 3.25 -3.83
C ARG A 30 -20.35 3.97 -4.89
N LEU A 31 -19.72 4.57 -5.90
CA LEU A 31 -20.43 5.22 -7.00
C LEU A 31 -21.34 4.23 -7.72
N THR A 32 -20.83 3.04 -8.02
CA THR A 32 -21.58 1.97 -8.68
C THR A 32 -22.76 1.49 -7.83
N ASN A 33 -22.56 1.31 -6.52
CA ASN A 33 -23.60 0.88 -5.58
C ASN A 33 -24.63 1.99 -5.30
N SER A 34 -24.19 3.25 -5.26
CA SER A 34 -25.08 4.42 -5.14
C SER A 34 -25.98 4.58 -6.36
N MET A 35 -25.48 4.29 -7.57
CA MET A 35 -26.29 4.23 -8.79
C MET A 35 -27.29 3.05 -8.80
N LYS A 36 -27.05 2.02 -7.98
CA LYS A 36 -27.91 0.82 -7.83
C LYS A 36 -28.78 0.85 -6.57
N GLY A 37 -28.77 1.92 -5.79
CA GLY A 37 -29.53 2.04 -4.53
C GLY A 37 -29.02 1.18 -3.37
N ILE A 38 -27.80 0.64 -3.45
CA ILE A 38 -27.19 -0.23 -2.43
C ILE A 38 -26.36 0.63 -1.47
N HIS A 39 -26.76 0.71 -0.20
CA HIS A 39 -26.05 1.46 0.83
C HIS A 39 -24.83 0.70 1.35
N THR A 40 -23.64 0.92 0.78
CA THR A 40 -22.37 0.44 1.36
C THR A 40 -21.79 1.43 2.36
N LYS A 41 -21.78 1.08 3.66
CA LYS A 41 -21.06 1.82 4.72
C LYS A 41 -19.56 1.52 4.67
N ILE A 42 -18.79 2.35 3.98
CA ILE A 42 -17.31 2.36 4.13
C ILE A 42 -16.97 3.42 5.18
N THR A 43 -16.45 3.03 6.33
CA THR A 43 -16.11 4.00 7.38
C THR A 43 -14.84 4.77 7.02
N SER A 44 -14.75 6.05 7.42
CA SER A 44 -13.52 6.86 7.24
C SER A 44 -12.29 6.14 7.79
N VAL A 45 -12.48 5.38 8.87
CA VAL A 45 -11.44 4.59 9.56
C VAL A 45 -10.74 3.60 8.62
N THR A 46 -11.46 2.85 7.76
CA THR A 46 -10.81 1.88 6.87
C THR A 46 -9.92 2.56 5.82
N VAL A 47 -10.32 3.71 5.31
CA VAL A 47 -9.51 4.51 4.37
C VAL A 47 -8.22 4.99 5.03
N TRP A 48 -8.30 5.46 6.28
CA TRP A 48 -7.13 5.87 7.06
C TRP A 48 -6.20 4.69 7.34
N THR A 49 -6.73 3.52 7.70
CA THR A 49 -5.93 2.31 7.92
C THR A 49 -5.15 1.92 6.67
N TYR A 50 -5.76 1.93 5.48
CA TYR A 50 -5.06 1.61 4.23
C TYR A 50 -3.95 2.61 3.88
N ARG A 51 -4.18 3.91 4.13
CA ARG A 51 -3.17 4.95 3.91
C ARG A 51 -1.98 4.75 4.85
N ILE A 52 -2.24 4.53 6.15
CA ILE A 52 -1.20 4.32 7.16
C ILE A 52 -0.42 3.04 6.86
N SER A 53 -1.08 1.92 6.55
CA SER A 53 -0.41 0.67 6.23
C SER A 53 0.39 0.75 4.93
N GLY A 54 -0.10 1.47 3.93
CA GLY A 54 0.62 1.75 2.68
C GLY A 54 1.90 2.57 2.92
N VAL A 55 1.81 3.65 3.70
CA VAL A 55 2.98 4.47 4.08
C VAL A 55 4.02 3.64 4.84
N LEU A 56 3.59 2.85 5.84
CA LEU A 56 4.50 2.00 6.61
C LEU A 56 5.18 0.94 5.73
N ALA A 57 4.44 0.33 4.80
CA ALA A 57 5.00 -0.66 3.87
C ALA A 57 6.05 -0.04 2.93
N VAL A 58 5.80 1.16 2.41
CA VAL A 58 6.76 1.88 1.56
C VAL A 58 8.00 2.27 2.35
N LEU A 59 7.84 2.82 3.56
CA LEU A 59 8.96 3.18 4.43
C LEU A 59 9.82 1.97 4.78
N PHE A 60 9.19 0.84 5.10
CA PHE A 60 9.88 -0.42 5.38
C PHE A 60 10.64 -0.93 4.14
N GLY A 61 10.01 -0.90 2.96
CA GLY A 61 10.67 -1.28 1.71
C GLY A 61 11.87 -0.39 1.37
N LEU A 62 11.77 0.93 1.55
CA LEU A 62 12.88 1.87 1.36
C LEU A 62 14.01 1.63 2.36
N PHE A 63 13.68 1.31 3.62
CA PHE A 63 14.67 0.97 4.64
C PHE A 63 15.48 -0.29 4.24
N LEU A 64 14.81 -1.33 3.75
CA LEU A 64 15.48 -2.55 3.26
C LEU A 64 16.38 -2.26 2.06
N LEU A 65 15.97 -1.37 1.16
CA LEU A 65 16.78 -0.95 0.01
C LEU A 65 18.04 -0.18 0.44
N MET A 66 17.91 0.77 1.37
CA MET A 66 19.08 1.48 1.94
C MET A 66 20.03 0.51 2.66
N GLY A 67 19.51 -0.42 3.46
CA GLY A 67 20.31 -1.44 4.14
C GLY A 67 21.09 -2.33 3.17
N SER A 68 20.53 -2.62 1.99
CA SER A 68 21.22 -3.42 0.96
C SER A 68 22.42 -2.70 0.31
N GLY A 69 22.41 -1.36 0.28
CA GLY A 69 23.55 -0.58 -0.23
C GLY A 69 24.73 -0.50 0.76
N VAL A 70 24.44 -0.43 2.05
CA VAL A 70 25.44 -0.27 3.12
C VAL A 70 26.19 -1.58 3.42
N ILE A 71 25.55 -2.74 3.24
CA ILE A 71 26.18 -4.05 3.50
C ILE A 71 27.11 -4.48 2.34
N GLY A 72 27.08 -3.78 1.19
CA GLY A 72 27.84 -4.12 -0.02
C GLY A 72 29.15 -3.34 -0.22
N THR A 73 29.44 -2.34 0.62
CA THR A 73 30.71 -1.58 0.65
C THR A 73 31.61 -2.08 1.77
#